data_AF-A0A382U0M2-F1
#
_entry.id   AF-A0A382U0M2-F1
#
_cell.length_a   1.000
_cell.length_b   1.000
_cell.length_c   1.000
_cell.angle_alpha   90.00
_cell.angle_beta   90.00
_cell.angle_gamma   90.00
#
_symmetry.space_group_name_H-M   'P 1'
#
loop_
_entity.id
_entity.type
_entity.pdbx_description
1 polymer ?
#
loop_
_entity_poly.entity_id
_entity_poly.type
_entity_poly.pdbx_seq_one_letter_code
_entity_poly.pdbx_strand_id
1 'polypeptide(L)'
;GTGHGKGNALWASLLVSSGDIVVWLDGDVTSFDHDWVLRLAAPLLEDDSVALVKAYYHRPTDQGGGGRTTELVARPLLSLLCPDLARVIQPLAGEYAVRRSVVEAIPFVEGWGVEIAMLLDVAQHHGAESIGQVDLGIREHRNRSLSELAVQAAEIMATLHSRVLGARALSDEEATLIRPDGSVVPLNLAERRPLSQLDTGDSSVSVG
;
A
#
# COMPACT_ATOMS: atom_id res chain seq x y z
N GLY A 1 -3.93 -18.46 -4.46
CA GLY A 1 -4.02 -18.17 -5.91
C GLY A 1 -2.64 -17.95 -6.50
N THR A 2 -2.53 -17.78 -7.81
CA THR A 2 -1.27 -17.75 -8.61
C THR A 2 -0.52 -16.40 -8.65
N GLY A 3 -0.95 -15.38 -7.91
CA GLY A 3 -0.32 -14.05 -7.96
C GLY A 3 0.92 -13.92 -7.08
N HIS A 4 1.64 -12.82 -7.27
CA HIS A 4 2.93 -12.58 -6.63
C HIS A 4 3.12 -11.12 -6.22
N GLY A 5 4.07 -10.87 -5.33
CA GLY A 5 4.36 -9.51 -4.86
C GLY A 5 3.63 -9.15 -3.56
N LYS A 6 4.00 -7.98 -3.03
CA LYS A 6 3.58 -7.53 -1.70
C LYS A 6 2.05 -7.41 -1.62
N GLY A 7 1.43 -6.74 -2.59
CA GLY A 7 -0.01 -6.52 -2.56
C GLY A 7 -0.84 -7.79 -2.71
N ASN A 8 -0.37 -8.77 -3.48
CA ASN A 8 -1.02 -10.08 -3.52
C ASN A 8 -0.98 -10.79 -2.15
N ALA A 9 0.14 -10.69 -1.42
CA ALA A 9 0.25 -11.24 -0.07
C ALA A 9 -0.72 -10.55 0.91
N LEU A 10 -0.82 -9.21 0.85
CA LEU A 10 -1.77 -8.44 1.66
C LEU A 10 -3.22 -8.82 1.34
N TRP A 11 -3.59 -8.88 0.06
CA TRP A 11 -4.92 -9.29 -0.40
C TRP A 11 -5.26 -10.71 0.07
N ALA A 12 -4.33 -11.67 -0.09
CA ALA A 12 -4.54 -13.04 0.34
C ALA A 12 -4.66 -13.17 1.86
N SER A 13 -3.99 -12.31 2.64
CA SER A 13 -4.11 -12.30 4.10
C SER A 13 -5.53 -12.01 4.57
N LEU A 14 -6.32 -11.25 3.79
CA LEU A 14 -7.72 -10.94 4.11
C LEU A 14 -8.62 -12.18 4.01
N LEU A 15 -8.30 -13.13 3.12
CA LEU A 15 -9.05 -14.39 2.95
C LEU A 15 -8.90 -15.35 4.14
N VAL A 16 -7.84 -15.19 4.93
CA VAL A 16 -7.49 -16.09 6.04
C VAL A 16 -7.53 -15.39 7.40
N SER A 17 -8.09 -14.18 7.46
CA SER A 17 -8.28 -13.39 8.68
C SER A 17 -9.72 -12.89 8.77
N SER A 18 -10.19 -12.58 9.98
CA SER A 18 -11.60 -12.23 10.23
C SER A 18 -11.84 -10.99 11.08
N GLY A 19 -10.78 -10.31 11.55
CA GLY A 19 -10.93 -9.12 12.40
C GLY A 19 -11.48 -7.92 11.65
N ASP A 20 -12.34 -7.12 12.30
CA ASP A 20 -12.95 -5.90 11.74
C ASP A 20 -11.94 -4.79 11.46
N ILE A 21 -10.82 -4.80 12.18
CA ILE A 21 -9.65 -3.97 11.92
C ILE A 21 -8.52 -4.89 11.48
N VAL A 22 -7.88 -4.54 10.38
CA VAL A 22 -6.72 -5.25 9.85
C VAL A 22 -5.50 -4.38 10.08
N VAL A 23 -4.47 -4.94 10.71
CA VAL A 23 -3.18 -4.28 10.93
C VAL A 23 -2.11 -5.05 10.17
N TRP A 24 -1.39 -4.37 9.30
CA TRP A 24 -0.23 -4.93 8.60
C TRP A 24 1.06 -4.32 9.14
N LEU A 25 2.08 -5.16 9.22
CA LEU A 25 3.43 -4.83 9.65
C LEU A 25 4.41 -5.54 8.70
N ASP A 26 5.44 -4.85 8.23
CA ASP A 26 6.45 -5.50 7.39
C ASP A 26 7.24 -6.54 8.20
N GLY A 27 7.43 -7.73 7.64
CA GLY A 27 8.14 -8.83 8.31
C GLY A 27 9.66 -8.65 8.41
N ASP A 28 10.22 -7.56 7.88
CA ASP A 28 11.65 -7.24 7.91
C ASP A 28 12.03 -6.11 8.88
N VAL A 29 11.07 -5.67 9.71
CA VAL A 29 11.30 -4.66 10.75
C VAL A 29 12.06 -5.26 11.93
N THR A 30 13.16 -4.63 12.33
CA THR A 30 13.97 -5.05 13.49
C THR A 30 13.74 -4.21 14.73
N SER A 31 13.16 -3.01 14.59
CA SER A 31 12.89 -2.05 15.67
C SER A 31 11.46 -2.13 16.21
N PHE A 32 10.82 -3.29 16.08
CA PHE A 32 9.43 -3.50 16.48
C PHE A 32 9.24 -3.32 17.98
N ASP A 33 8.24 -2.52 18.38
CA ASP A 33 7.79 -2.41 19.78
C ASP A 33 6.39 -3.03 19.94
N HIS A 34 6.11 -3.57 21.12
CA HIS A 34 4.90 -4.31 21.46
C HIS A 34 3.64 -3.45 21.32
N ASP A 35 3.78 -2.13 21.42
CA ASP A 35 2.67 -1.18 21.37
C ASP A 35 2.28 -0.76 19.94
N TRP A 36 3.04 -1.13 18.89
CA TRP A 36 2.80 -0.67 17.51
C TRP A 36 1.40 -1.05 17.00
N VAL A 37 0.98 -2.29 17.26
CA VAL A 37 -0.34 -2.78 16.85
C VAL A 37 -1.45 -1.97 17.52
N LEU A 38 -1.32 -1.73 18.83
CA LEU A 38 -2.28 -0.94 19.60
C LEU A 38 -2.32 0.51 19.11
N ARG A 39 -1.16 1.12 18.87
CA ARG A 39 -1.05 2.50 18.38
C ARG A 39 -1.66 2.67 16.99
N LEU A 40 -1.48 1.71 16.10
CA LEU A 40 -2.10 1.72 14.78
C LEU A 40 -3.62 1.51 14.83
N ALA A 41 -4.10 0.63 15.71
CA ALA A 41 -5.52 0.33 15.83
C ALA A 41 -6.30 1.41 16.61
N ALA A 42 -5.68 2.09 17.57
CA ALA A 42 -6.36 3.02 18.48
C ALA A 42 -7.19 4.10 17.76
N PRO A 43 -6.69 4.82 16.73
CA PRO A 43 -7.51 5.83 16.05
C PRO A 43 -8.77 5.26 15.38
N LEU A 44 -8.71 4.00 14.92
CA LEU A 44 -9.87 3.31 14.32
C LEU A 44 -10.87 2.84 15.39
N LEU A 45 -10.43 2.64 16.62
CA LEU A 45 -11.31 2.30 17.74
C LEU A 45 -11.97 3.53 18.36
N GLU A 46 -11.30 4.68 18.27
CA GLU A 46 -11.72 5.94 18.90
C GLU A 46 -12.58 6.81 17.97
N ASP A 47 -12.41 6.70 16.65
CA ASP A 47 -13.09 7.55 15.67
C ASP A 47 -13.61 6.74 14.47
N ASP A 48 -14.94 6.69 14.34
CA ASP A 48 -15.64 6.01 13.24
C ASP A 48 -15.44 6.67 11.86
N SER A 49 -15.01 7.94 11.82
CA SER A 49 -14.68 8.63 10.58
C SER A 49 -13.31 8.24 10.01
N VAL A 50 -12.42 7.65 10.83
CA VAL A 50 -11.11 7.18 10.37
C VAL A 50 -11.27 5.83 9.67
N ALA A 51 -10.80 5.76 8.43
CA ALA A 51 -10.85 4.56 7.59
C ALA A 51 -9.50 3.84 7.53
N LEU A 52 -8.41 4.61 7.49
CA LEU A 52 -7.03 4.14 7.31
C LEU A 52 -6.10 4.90 8.25
N VAL A 53 -5.17 4.21 8.90
CA VAL A 53 -4.12 4.81 9.74
C VAL A 53 -2.76 4.43 9.18
N LYS A 54 -1.96 5.42 8.76
CA LYS A 54 -0.58 5.21 8.29
C LYS A 54 0.42 5.46 9.41
N ALA A 55 1.38 4.55 9.58
CA ALA A 55 2.53 4.84 10.42
C ALA A 55 3.40 5.93 9.79
N TYR A 56 4.02 6.75 10.63
CA TYR A 56 5.23 7.48 10.30
C TYR A 56 6.27 7.26 11.39
N TYR A 57 7.53 7.50 11.06
CA TYR A 57 8.65 7.23 11.94
C TYR A 57 9.89 7.99 11.46
N HIS A 58 10.83 8.19 12.37
CA HIS A 58 12.17 8.64 12.07
C HIS A 58 12.99 7.48 11.48
N ARG A 59 13.66 7.74 10.35
CA ARG A 59 14.62 6.81 9.73
C ARG A 59 16.04 7.33 9.97
N PRO A 60 16.88 6.62 10.74
CA PRO A 60 18.27 7.02 10.96
C PRO A 60 19.02 7.26 9.64
N THR A 61 19.74 8.38 9.54
CA THR A 61 20.37 8.87 8.29
C THR A 61 21.76 8.29 8.04
N ASP A 62 22.41 7.78 9.07
CA ASP A 62 23.71 7.09 9.06
C ASP A 62 23.70 5.81 8.19
N GLN A 63 22.53 5.28 7.89
CA GLN A 63 22.28 4.13 7.01
C GLN A 63 21.97 4.53 5.54
N GLY A 64 22.33 5.72 5.09
CA GLY A 64 22.22 6.11 3.66
C GLY A 64 20.86 6.69 3.24
N GLY A 65 20.13 7.32 4.17
CA GLY A 65 18.86 7.99 3.89
C GLY A 65 17.74 7.00 3.58
N GLY A 66 17.01 6.57 4.62
CA GLY A 66 15.83 5.72 4.45
C GLY A 66 14.70 6.47 3.73
N GLY A 67 13.83 5.74 3.02
CA GLY A 67 12.65 6.34 2.39
C GLY A 67 12.89 7.10 1.08
N ARG A 68 13.98 6.82 0.35
CA ARG A 68 14.31 7.46 -0.95
C ARG A 68 13.13 7.51 -1.93
N THR A 69 12.41 6.39 -2.13
CA THR A 69 11.22 6.36 -2.99
C THR A 69 10.08 7.20 -2.43
N THR A 70 9.92 7.26 -1.11
CA THR A 70 8.94 8.13 -0.46
C THR A 70 9.24 9.61 -0.76
N GLU A 71 10.48 10.04 -0.52
CA GLU A 71 10.88 11.44 -0.60
C GLU A 71 11.06 11.95 -2.03
N LEU A 72 11.53 11.10 -2.94
CA LEU A 72 11.86 11.51 -4.31
C LEU A 72 10.77 11.20 -5.33
N VAL A 73 9.79 10.36 -4.98
CA VAL A 73 8.74 9.91 -5.92
C VAL A 73 7.36 10.14 -5.34
N ALA A 74 7.00 9.45 -4.26
CA ALA A 74 5.62 9.46 -3.77
C ALA A 74 5.17 10.83 -3.25
N ARG A 75 5.93 11.46 -2.35
CA ARG A 75 5.56 12.77 -1.78
C ARG A 75 5.53 13.89 -2.83
N PRO A 76 6.51 14.01 -3.74
CA PRO A 76 6.43 14.97 -4.85
C PRO A 76 5.20 14.75 -5.74
N LEU A 77 4.91 13.50 -6.14
CA LEU A 77 3.76 13.21 -6.99
C LEU A 77 2.42 13.48 -6.30
N LEU A 78 2.27 13.07 -5.03
CA LEU A 78 1.08 13.41 -4.25
C LEU A 78 0.92 14.93 -4.12
N SER A 79 2.00 15.67 -3.86
CA SER A 79 1.94 17.13 -3.75
C SER A 79 1.48 17.81 -5.04
N LEU A 80 1.86 17.26 -6.20
CA LEU A 80 1.52 17.82 -7.50
C LEU A 80 0.14 17.39 -8.00
N LEU A 81 -0.27 16.16 -7.71
CA LEU A 81 -1.42 15.52 -8.35
C LEU A 81 -2.59 15.24 -7.40
N CYS A 82 -2.32 15.16 -6.08
CA CYS A 82 -3.30 14.85 -5.04
C CYS A 82 -3.02 15.71 -3.78
N PRO A 83 -3.15 17.05 -3.87
CA PRO A 83 -2.66 17.96 -2.83
C PRO A 83 -3.29 17.73 -1.44
N ASP A 84 -4.52 17.21 -1.37
CA ASP A 84 -5.17 16.86 -0.11
C ASP A 84 -4.44 15.74 0.65
N LEU A 85 -3.66 14.91 -0.05
CA LEU A 85 -2.82 13.85 0.52
C LEU A 85 -1.36 14.26 0.73
N ALA A 86 -0.97 15.48 0.38
CA ALA A 86 0.42 15.96 0.49
C ALA A 86 0.95 15.97 1.95
N ARG A 87 0.04 15.95 2.92
CA ARG A 87 0.34 15.93 4.37
C ARG A 87 0.61 14.53 4.92
N VAL A 88 0.46 13.47 4.12
CA VAL A 88 0.82 12.11 4.52
C VAL A 88 2.34 11.99 4.56
N ILE A 89 2.90 11.72 5.75
CA ILE A 89 4.33 11.76 6.04
C ILE A 89 5.06 10.57 5.41
N GLN A 90 4.50 9.36 5.55
CA GLN A 90 5.06 8.13 4.97
C GLN A 90 3.97 7.39 4.15
N PRO A 91 3.61 7.87 2.96
CA PRO A 91 2.56 7.26 2.13
C PRO A 91 2.84 5.79 1.77
N LEU A 92 4.12 5.41 1.73
CA LEU A 92 4.58 4.06 1.40
C LEU A 92 4.94 3.20 2.62
N ALA A 93 4.59 3.62 3.85
CA ALA A 93 4.85 2.81 5.04
C ALA A 93 4.15 1.45 4.95
N GLY A 94 4.86 0.37 5.25
CA GLY A 94 4.29 -0.99 5.32
C GLY A 94 3.55 -1.28 6.63
N GLU A 95 3.68 -0.38 7.61
CA GLU A 95 2.96 -0.43 8.88
C GLU A 95 1.73 0.48 8.81
N TYR A 96 0.55 -0.13 8.85
CA TYR A 96 -0.71 0.60 8.80
C TYR A 96 -1.87 -0.27 9.28
N ALA A 97 -2.97 0.38 9.68
CA ALA A 97 -4.22 -0.28 10.03
C ALA A 97 -5.38 0.27 9.21
N VAL A 98 -6.37 -0.56 8.93
CA VAL A 98 -7.53 -0.20 8.11
C VAL A 98 -8.76 -0.95 8.59
N ARG A 99 -9.95 -0.36 8.40
CA ARG A 99 -11.22 -1.09 8.57
C ARG A 99 -11.34 -2.15 7.49
N ARG A 100 -11.71 -3.37 7.87
CA ARG A 100 -11.94 -4.48 6.93
C ARG A 100 -12.96 -4.11 5.86
N SER A 101 -14.08 -3.51 6.25
CA SER A 101 -15.14 -3.09 5.33
C SER A 101 -14.66 -2.12 4.25
N VAL A 102 -13.68 -1.27 4.56
CA VAL A 102 -13.06 -0.33 3.61
C VAL A 102 -12.15 -1.09 2.65
N VAL A 103 -11.23 -1.90 3.20
CA VAL A 103 -10.19 -2.52 2.40
C VAL A 103 -10.70 -3.66 1.52
N GLU A 104 -11.75 -4.36 1.94
CA GLU A 104 -12.40 -5.40 1.12
C GLU A 104 -13.19 -4.81 -0.05
N ALA A 105 -13.50 -3.52 -0.03
CA ALA A 105 -14.26 -2.82 -1.07
C ALA A 105 -13.40 -2.25 -2.21
N ILE A 106 -12.06 -2.26 -2.08
CA ILE A 106 -11.13 -1.69 -3.06
C ILE A 106 -10.25 -2.77 -3.72
N PRO A 107 -9.77 -2.54 -4.96
CA PRO A 107 -8.82 -3.45 -5.59
C PRO A 107 -7.43 -3.37 -4.95
N PHE A 108 -6.59 -4.39 -5.19
CA PHE A 108 -5.20 -4.42 -4.73
C PHE A 108 -4.27 -4.57 -5.93
N VAL A 109 -3.36 -3.61 -6.13
CA VAL A 109 -2.20 -3.80 -7.01
C VAL A 109 -1.30 -4.88 -6.42
N GLU A 110 -0.86 -5.85 -7.21
CA GLU A 110 -0.10 -7.00 -6.73
C GLU A 110 1.35 -6.65 -6.31
N GLY A 111 1.95 -5.63 -6.93
CA GLY A 111 3.33 -5.19 -6.72
C GLY A 111 3.56 -4.17 -5.61
N TRP A 112 4.57 -3.32 -5.79
CA TRP A 112 4.97 -2.23 -4.89
C TRP A 112 4.01 -1.04 -4.89
N GLY A 113 3.08 -0.99 -5.86
CA GLY A 113 2.05 0.03 -5.94
C GLY A 113 0.95 -0.10 -4.88
N VAL A 114 0.91 -1.19 -4.11
CA VAL A 114 -0.23 -1.49 -3.21
C VAL A 114 -0.47 -0.42 -2.16
N GLU A 115 0.56 0.09 -1.48
CA GLU A 115 0.37 1.10 -0.44
C GLU A 115 -0.15 2.43 -1.02
N ILE A 116 0.37 2.86 -2.17
CA ILE A 116 -0.05 4.12 -2.79
C ILE A 116 -1.44 3.99 -3.42
N ALA A 117 -1.76 2.84 -4.04
CA ALA A 117 -3.09 2.56 -4.55
C ALA A 117 -4.11 2.60 -3.41
N MET A 118 -3.86 1.89 -2.31
CA MET A 118 -4.75 1.87 -1.16
C MET A 118 -4.97 3.27 -0.58
N LEU A 119 -3.91 4.07 -0.45
CA LEU A 119 -4.02 5.44 0.04
C LEU A 119 -4.94 6.29 -0.85
N LEU A 120 -4.75 6.21 -2.17
CA LEU A 120 -5.55 6.94 -3.15
C LEU A 120 -7.00 6.45 -3.19
N ASP A 121 -7.20 5.14 -3.20
CA ASP A 121 -8.52 4.51 -3.27
C ASP A 121 -9.33 4.82 -2.00
N VAL A 122 -8.73 4.76 -0.80
CA VAL A 122 -9.40 5.16 0.45
C VAL A 122 -9.76 6.64 0.42
N ALA A 123 -8.83 7.51 0.04
CA ALA A 123 -9.09 8.95 -0.04
C ALA A 123 -10.22 9.29 -1.03
N GLN A 124 -10.28 8.58 -2.15
CA GLN A 124 -11.32 8.78 -3.16
C GLN A 124 -12.72 8.39 -2.65
N HIS A 125 -12.82 7.32 -1.85
CA HIS A 125 -14.12 6.80 -1.38
C HIS A 125 -14.57 7.41 -0.05
N HIS A 126 -13.62 7.80 0.81
CA HIS A 126 -13.89 8.21 2.20
C HIS A 126 -13.36 9.61 2.55
N GLY A 127 -12.75 10.32 1.60
CA GLY A 127 -12.13 11.62 1.83
C GLY A 127 -10.73 11.51 2.45
N ALA A 128 -9.89 12.51 2.20
CA ALA A 128 -8.51 12.55 2.73
C ALA A 128 -8.48 12.69 4.26
N GLU A 129 -9.51 13.28 4.85
CA GLU A 129 -9.72 13.44 6.29
C GLU A 129 -9.93 12.11 7.02
N SER A 130 -10.34 11.05 6.31
CA SER A 130 -10.47 9.70 6.88
C SER A 130 -9.13 9.00 7.13
N ILE A 131 -8.01 9.65 6.76
CA ILE A 131 -6.67 9.08 6.89
C ILE A 131 -5.99 9.64 8.15
N GLY A 132 -5.90 8.79 9.17
CA GLY A 132 -5.11 9.03 10.37
C GLY A 132 -3.62 8.75 10.16
N GLN A 133 -2.79 9.33 11.02
CA GLN A 133 -1.35 9.09 11.03
C GLN A 133 -0.85 8.92 12.46
N VAL A 134 0.02 7.94 12.69
CA VAL A 134 0.56 7.63 14.01
C VAL A 134 2.07 7.54 13.95
N ASP A 135 2.74 8.24 14.86
CA ASP A 135 4.19 8.09 15.06
C ASP A 135 4.44 6.69 15.63
N LEU A 136 5.43 5.95 15.12
CA LEU A 136 5.92 4.69 15.69
C LEU A 136 7.36 4.79 16.19
N GLY A 137 7.91 6.00 16.27
CA GLY A 137 9.26 6.26 16.77
C GLY A 137 10.31 6.01 15.69
N ILE A 138 11.18 5.02 15.89
CA ILE A 138 12.30 4.72 14.99
C ILE A 138 12.00 3.44 14.23
N ARG A 139 12.16 3.46 12.89
CA ARG A 139 12.07 2.26 12.06
C ARG A 139 13.42 1.90 11.45
N GLU A 140 13.95 0.75 11.87
CA GLU A 140 15.11 0.10 11.27
C GLU A 140 14.67 -1.09 10.42
N HIS A 141 15.22 -1.17 9.21
CA HIS A 141 14.94 -2.25 8.27
C HIS A 141 16.08 -2.39 7.28
N ARG A 142 16.06 -3.48 6.50
CA ARG A 142 17.08 -3.72 5.47
C ARG A 142 17.01 -2.67 4.37
N ASN A 143 18.16 -2.07 4.06
CA ASN A 143 18.31 -1.18 2.92
C ASN A 143 18.26 -1.94 1.60
N ARG A 144 17.50 -1.40 0.64
CA ARG A 144 17.46 -1.87 -0.74
C ARG A 144 18.50 -1.21 -1.62
N SER A 145 18.93 -1.95 -2.63
CA SER A 145 19.83 -1.44 -3.66
C SER A 145 19.11 -0.37 -4.52
N LEU A 146 19.87 0.51 -5.17
CA LEU A 146 19.27 1.50 -6.08
C LEU A 146 18.55 0.84 -7.26
N SER A 147 19.03 -0.32 -7.73
CA SER A 147 18.39 -1.04 -8.85
C SER A 147 17.04 -1.64 -8.44
N GLU A 148 16.88 -2.07 -7.20
CA GLU A 148 15.58 -2.50 -6.64
C GLU A 148 14.63 -1.31 -6.45
N LEU A 149 15.14 -0.19 -5.95
CA LEU A 149 14.35 1.03 -5.75
C LEU A 149 13.86 1.64 -7.07
N ALA A 150 14.62 1.49 -8.16
CA ALA A 150 14.18 1.95 -9.48
C ALA A 150 12.93 1.21 -9.96
N VAL A 151 12.84 -0.11 -9.73
CA VAL A 151 11.64 -0.91 -10.05
C VAL A 151 10.48 -0.50 -9.16
N GLN A 152 10.73 -0.36 -7.85
CA GLN A 152 9.73 0.12 -6.90
C GLN A 152 9.16 1.49 -7.31
N ALA A 153 10.03 2.43 -7.66
CA ALA A 153 9.65 3.76 -8.12
C ALA A 153 8.80 3.69 -9.39
N ALA A 154 9.21 2.88 -10.38
CA ALA A 154 8.47 2.72 -11.63
C ALA A 154 7.05 2.17 -11.39
N GLU A 155 6.90 1.15 -10.54
CA GLU A 155 5.59 0.60 -10.19
C GLU A 155 4.71 1.63 -9.47
N ILE A 156 5.27 2.36 -8.50
CA ILE A 156 4.54 3.42 -7.77
C ILE A 156 4.07 4.53 -8.71
N MET A 157 4.96 4.99 -9.61
CA MET A 157 4.62 6.02 -10.60
C MET A 157 3.50 5.55 -11.54
N ALA A 158 3.61 4.33 -12.06
CA ALA A 158 2.62 3.75 -12.95
C ALA A 158 1.26 3.58 -12.25
N THR A 159 1.25 3.07 -11.01
CA THR A 159 0.04 2.93 -10.20
C THR A 159 -0.63 4.27 -9.91
N LEU A 160 0.13 5.26 -9.43
CA LEU A 160 -0.42 6.59 -9.13
C LEU A 160 -0.96 7.24 -10.40
N HIS A 161 -0.21 7.16 -11.51
CA HIS A 161 -0.66 7.66 -12.80
C HIS A 161 -1.98 7.01 -13.24
N SER A 162 -2.09 5.68 -13.13
CA SER A 162 -3.30 4.94 -13.49
C SER A 162 -4.51 5.41 -12.67
N ARG A 163 -4.35 5.60 -11.36
CA ARG A 163 -5.42 6.07 -10.46
C ARG A 163 -5.83 7.52 -10.72
N VAL A 164 -4.88 8.42 -10.96
CA VAL A 164 -5.16 9.86 -11.04
C VAL A 164 -5.50 10.35 -12.44
N LEU A 165 -4.81 9.83 -13.47
CA LEU A 165 -4.94 10.29 -14.85
C LEU A 165 -5.71 9.30 -15.74
N GLY A 166 -6.07 8.13 -15.20
CA GLY A 166 -6.78 7.06 -15.88
C GLY A 166 -5.86 6.12 -16.68
N ALA A 167 -6.40 4.94 -17.01
CA ALA A 167 -5.67 3.84 -17.64
C ALA A 167 -5.11 4.14 -19.05
N ARG A 168 -5.56 5.23 -19.70
CA ARG A 168 -5.27 5.51 -21.11
C ARG A 168 -3.83 5.92 -21.42
N ALA A 169 -2.99 6.09 -20.41
CA ALA A 169 -1.61 6.56 -20.56
C ALA A 169 -0.55 5.45 -20.48
N LEU A 170 -0.90 4.27 -19.98
CA LEU A 170 -0.08 3.07 -20.07
C LEU A 170 -0.80 2.18 -21.07
N SER A 171 -0.34 2.17 -22.33
CA SER A 171 -0.89 1.27 -23.36
C SER A 171 -0.93 -0.16 -22.84
N ASP A 172 -1.91 -0.96 -23.28
CA ASP A 172 -2.18 -2.37 -22.89
C ASP A 172 -0.99 -3.36 -23.05
N GLU A 173 0.20 -2.88 -23.41
CA GLU A 173 1.47 -3.61 -23.35
C GLU A 173 1.96 -3.67 -21.89
N GLU A 174 2.48 -4.83 -21.46
CA GLU A 174 3.08 -5.03 -20.14
C GLU A 174 4.04 -3.87 -19.83
N ALA A 175 3.67 -3.02 -18.86
CA ALA A 175 4.50 -1.88 -18.50
C ALA A 175 5.87 -2.39 -18.03
N THR A 176 6.93 -1.80 -18.56
CA THR A 176 8.30 -2.24 -18.30
C THR A 176 9.20 -1.07 -17.92
N LEU A 177 10.25 -1.38 -17.14
CA LEU A 177 11.39 -0.50 -16.91
C LEU A 177 12.55 -0.97 -17.78
N ILE A 178 12.97 -0.11 -18.71
CA ILE A 178 14.17 -0.34 -19.53
C ILE A 178 15.36 0.28 -18.80
N ARG A 179 16.37 -0.54 -18.50
CA ARG A 179 17.61 -0.09 -17.84
C ARG A 179 18.63 0.46 -18.87
N PRO A 180 19.65 1.22 -18.42
CA PRO A 180 20.68 1.76 -19.32
C PRO A 180 21.47 0.69 -20.10
N ASP A 181 21.55 -0.53 -19.59
CA ASP A 181 22.18 -1.67 -20.27
C ASP A 181 21.25 -2.35 -21.30
N GLY A 182 20.05 -1.82 -21.51
CA GLY A 182 19.02 -2.36 -22.40
C GLY A 182 18.20 -3.51 -21.77
N SER A 183 18.48 -3.92 -20.54
CA SER A 183 17.67 -4.95 -19.88
C SER A 183 16.27 -4.42 -19.60
N VAL A 184 15.27 -5.26 -19.87
CA VAL A 184 13.85 -4.95 -19.69
C VAL A 184 13.35 -5.65 -18.44
N VAL A 185 12.74 -4.89 -17.53
CA VAL A 185 12.17 -5.40 -16.28
C VAL A 185 10.66 -5.22 -16.35
N PRO A 186 9.86 -6.31 -16.35
CA PRO A 186 8.41 -6.19 -16.27
C PRO A 186 8.00 -5.60 -14.91
N LEU A 187 7.03 -4.69 -14.93
CA LEU A 187 6.44 -4.10 -13.74
C LEU A 187 5.25 -4.95 -13.27
N ASN A 188 5.14 -5.19 -11.97
CA ASN A 188 4.02 -5.92 -11.39
C ASN A 188 2.83 -4.99 -11.11
N LEU A 189 2.07 -4.68 -12.17
CA LEU A 189 0.89 -3.79 -12.11
C LEU A 189 -0.45 -4.54 -12.13
N ALA A 190 -0.43 -5.87 -12.12
CA ALA A 190 -1.64 -6.67 -12.07
C ALA A 190 -2.48 -6.31 -10.83
N GLU A 191 -3.80 -6.43 -10.94
CA GLU A 191 -4.72 -6.12 -9.84
C GLU A 191 -5.54 -7.33 -9.42
N ARG A 192 -5.74 -7.42 -8.10
CA ARG A 192 -6.78 -8.24 -7.51
C ARG A 192 -8.06 -7.43 -7.37
N ARG A 193 -9.18 -8.04 -7.73
CA ARG A 193 -10.52 -7.46 -7.50
C ARG A 193 -10.79 -7.27 -6.00
N PRO A 194 -11.67 -6.32 -5.64
CA PRO A 194 -12.21 -6.21 -4.28
C PRO A 194 -12.69 -7.56 -3.75
N LEU A 195 -12.41 -7.85 -2.49
CA LEU A 195 -12.90 -9.08 -1.84
C LEU A 195 -14.42 -9.10 -1.78
N SER A 196 -15.06 -7.94 -1.58
CA SER A 196 -16.52 -7.79 -1.57
C SER A 196 -17.17 -8.22 -2.88
N GLN A 197 -16.40 -8.27 -3.97
CA GLN A 197 -16.87 -8.74 -5.26
C GLN A 197 -16.63 -10.23 -5.45
N LEU A 198 -15.81 -10.93 -4.66
CA LEU A 198 -15.62 -12.38 -4.79
C LEU A 198 -16.98 -13.06 -4.54
N ASP A 199 -17.48 -13.78 -5.56
CA ASP A 199 -18.76 -14.47 -5.45
C ASP A 199 -18.76 -15.37 -4.21
N THR A 200 -19.75 -15.20 -3.33
CA THR A 200 -20.08 -16.20 -2.31
C THR A 200 -20.63 -17.41 -3.06
N GLY A 201 -19.75 -18.25 -3.57
CA GLY A 201 -20.10 -19.52 -4.18
C GLY A 201 -20.86 -20.37 -3.17
N ASP A 202 -22.18 -20.37 -3.32
CA ASP A 202 -23.17 -21.37 -2.95
C ASP A 202 -22.68 -22.49 -2.01
N SER A 203 -22.83 -22.27 -0.70
CA SER A 203 -22.79 -23.35 0.29
C SER A 203 -24.16 -24.04 0.37
N SER A 204 -24.68 -24.51 -0.77
CA SER A 204 -25.82 -25.43 -0.81
C SER A 204 -25.38 -26.77 -1.40
N VAL A 205 -24.54 -27.49 -0.66
CA VAL A 205 -24.50 -28.95 -0.80
C VAL A 205 -25.74 -29.48 -0.10
N SER A 206 -26.80 -29.63 -0.90
CA SER A 206 -27.99 -30.40 -0.59
C SER A 206 -27.59 -31.81 -0.15
N VAL A 207 -27.88 -32.13 1.11
CA VAL A 207 -28.05 -33.52 1.52
C VAL A 207 -29.39 -33.97 0.94
N GLY A 208 -29.31 -34.80 -0.11
CA GLY A 208 -30.42 -35.54 -0.70
C GLY A 208 -29.97 -36.95 -0.99
#